data_AF-A0A849C8T9-F1
#
_entry.id   AF-A0A849C8T9-F1
#
_cell.length_a   1.000
_cell.length_b   1.000
_cell.length_c   1.000
_cell.angle_alpha   90.00
_cell.angle_beta   90.00
_cell.angle_gamma   90.00
#
_symmetry.space_group_name_H-M   'P 1'
#
loop_
_entity.id
_entity.type
_entity.pdbx_description
1 polymer ?
#
loop_
_entity_poly.entity_id
_entity_poly.type
_entity_poly.pdbx_seq_one_letter_code
_entity_poly.pdbx_strand_id
1 'polypeptide(L)'
;MSGIRQPWDEEQVRSLGRRLGYTVTKIVVFGPRTSDPVRRVIDVARASEAEAVIVPGLAHFDGSVPDALVAVVDVIAVDTGETHSRWIIPPDEPADMGTG
;
A
#
# COMPACT_ATOMS: atom_id res chain seq x y z
N MET A 1 -1.89 11.75 12.90
CA MET A 1 -2.33 11.50 14.28
C MET A 1 -3.31 10.32 14.27
N SER A 2 -2.94 9.15 14.79
CA SER A 2 -3.72 7.92 14.59
C SER A 2 -4.16 7.18 15.87
N GLY A 3 -3.78 7.65 17.06
CA GLY A 3 -4.02 6.88 18.31
C GLY A 3 -5.47 6.79 18.77
N ILE A 4 -6.31 7.79 18.49
CA ILE A 4 -7.72 7.81 18.95
C ILE A 4 -8.67 7.21 17.91
N ARG A 5 -8.29 7.24 16.61
CA ARG A 5 -9.10 6.71 15.50
C ARG A 5 -8.73 5.29 15.08
N GLN A 6 -7.67 4.74 15.66
CA GLN A 6 -7.15 3.43 15.26
C GLN A 6 -8.22 2.33 15.15
N PRO A 7 -9.14 2.11 16.11
CA PRO A 7 -10.16 1.06 15.96
C PRO A 7 -11.08 1.29 14.74
N TRP A 8 -11.41 2.54 14.46
CA TRP A 8 -12.26 2.92 13.33
C TRP A 8 -11.52 2.78 11.99
N ASP A 9 -10.24 3.13 11.97
CA ASP A 9 -9.37 2.93 10.80
C ASP A 9 -9.22 1.44 10.48
N GLU A 10 -9.05 0.59 11.50
CA GLU A 10 -8.94 -0.86 11.34
C GLU A 10 -10.24 -1.50 10.82
N GLU A 11 -11.39 -1.08 11.33
CA GLU A 11 -12.70 -1.52 10.85
C GLU A 11 -12.94 -1.13 9.39
N GLN A 12 -12.61 0.11 9.02
CA GLN A 12 -12.75 0.57 7.64
C GLN A 12 -11.83 -0.17 6.67
N VAL A 13 -10.56 -0.38 7.03
CA VAL A 13 -9.61 -1.18 6.24
C VAL A 13 -10.18 -2.58 6.01
N ARG A 14 -10.73 -3.21 7.06
CA ARG A 14 -11.31 -4.55 6.96
C ARG A 14 -12.58 -4.57 6.11
N SER A 15 -13.42 -3.55 6.24
CA SER A 15 -14.65 -3.39 5.45
C SER A 15 -14.35 -3.20 3.96
N LEU A 16 -13.40 -2.31 3.64
CA LEU A 16 -12.99 -2.06 2.26
C LEU A 16 -12.34 -3.30 1.64
N GLY A 17 -11.44 -3.97 2.35
CA GLY A 17 -10.81 -5.20 1.87
C GLY A 17 -11.84 -6.25 1.47
N ARG A 18 -12.83 -6.51 2.35
CA ARG A 18 -13.93 -7.45 2.06
C ARG A 18 -14.75 -7.00 0.85
N ARG A 19 -15.04 -5.70 0.72
CA ARG A 19 -15.82 -5.15 -0.41
C ARG A 19 -15.10 -5.33 -1.74
N LEU A 20 -13.77 -5.28 -1.73
CA LEU A 20 -12.92 -5.47 -2.91
C LEU A 20 -12.57 -6.95 -3.18
N GLY A 21 -13.07 -7.89 -2.36
CA GLY A 21 -12.79 -9.32 -2.52
C GLY A 21 -11.49 -9.79 -1.84
N TYR A 22 -10.79 -8.92 -1.12
CA TYR A 22 -9.58 -9.29 -0.37
C TYR A 22 -9.91 -9.87 1.00
N THR A 23 -9.06 -10.82 1.43
CA THR A 23 -8.99 -11.27 2.82
C THR A 23 -7.89 -10.52 3.54
N VAL A 24 -8.24 -9.65 4.49
CA VAL A 24 -7.24 -8.93 5.31
C VAL A 24 -6.60 -9.90 6.30
N THR A 25 -5.37 -10.31 5.99
CA THR A 25 -4.59 -11.29 6.78
C THR A 25 -3.95 -10.69 8.02
N LYS A 26 -3.49 -9.44 7.93
CA LYS A 26 -2.79 -8.74 9.00
C LYS A 26 -3.05 -7.24 8.95
N ILE A 27 -3.16 -6.63 10.13
CA ILE A 27 -3.13 -5.18 10.29
C ILE A 27 -1.84 -4.84 11.04
N VAL A 28 -1.07 -3.90 10.48
CA VAL A 28 0.16 -3.38 11.09
C VAL A 28 -0.02 -1.92 11.45
N VAL A 29 0.27 -1.60 12.70
CA VAL A 29 0.10 -0.27 13.28
C VAL A 29 1.47 0.28 13.60
N PHE A 30 1.80 1.45 13.07
CA PHE A 30 3.06 2.12 13.33
C PHE A 30 2.87 3.22 14.36
N GLY A 31 3.77 3.25 15.34
CA GLY A 31 3.80 4.28 16.37
C GLY A 31 4.84 5.37 16.06
N PRO A 32 4.90 6.43 16.88
CA PRO A 32 5.88 7.52 16.71
C PRO A 32 7.35 7.09 16.75
N ARG A 33 7.62 5.86 17.22
CA ARG A 33 8.98 5.28 17.33
C ARG A 33 9.27 4.25 16.25
N THR A 34 8.35 4.03 15.31
CA THR A 34 8.62 3.15 14.17
C THR A 34 9.61 3.85 13.25
N SER A 35 10.86 3.40 13.29
CA SER A 35 11.86 3.75 12.27
C SER A 35 11.50 3.09 10.95
N ASP A 36 11.57 3.85 9.86
CA ASP A 36 11.38 3.38 8.49
C ASP A 36 10.05 2.60 8.27
N PRO A 37 8.90 3.29 8.40
CA PRO A 37 7.59 2.66 8.27
C PRO A 37 7.37 2.04 6.88
N VAL A 38 7.90 2.65 5.82
CA VAL A 38 7.76 2.17 4.44
C VAL A 38 8.44 0.81 4.27
N ARG A 39 9.70 0.68 4.70
CA ARG A 39 10.41 -0.60 4.64
C ARG A 39 9.69 -1.68 5.44
N ARG A 40 9.14 -1.33 6.60
CA ARG A 40 8.40 -2.29 7.43
C ARG A 40 7.10 -2.76 6.79
N VAL A 41 6.39 -1.90 6.05
CA VAL A 41 5.24 -2.33 5.24
C VAL A 41 5.70 -3.30 4.16
N ILE A 42 6.78 -2.99 3.44
CA ILE A 42 7.32 -3.86 2.38
C ILE A 42 7.67 -5.24 2.94
N ASP A 43 8.37 -5.30 4.08
CA ASP A 43 8.76 -6.55 4.73
C ASP A 43 7.54 -7.40 5.11
N VAL A 44 6.48 -6.76 5.62
CA VAL A 44 5.24 -7.44 6.01
C VAL A 44 4.45 -7.91 4.79
N ALA A 45 4.37 -7.10 3.75
CA ALA A 45 3.70 -7.46 2.49
C ALA A 45 4.39 -8.67 1.85
N ARG A 46 5.72 -8.67 1.77
CA ARG A 46 6.51 -9.80 1.26
C ARG A 46 6.34 -11.06 2.10
N ALA A 47 6.46 -10.95 3.43
CA ALA A 47 6.34 -12.09 4.33
C ALA A 47 4.93 -12.70 4.36
N SER A 48 3.91 -11.93 3.98
CA SER A 48 2.52 -12.39 3.94
C SER A 48 2.05 -12.70 2.52
N GLU A 49 2.93 -12.58 1.51
CA GLU A 49 2.62 -12.71 0.08
C GLU A 49 1.39 -11.87 -0.31
N ALA A 50 1.27 -10.67 0.26
CA ALA A 50 0.10 -9.83 0.08
C ALA A 50 0.05 -9.26 -1.33
N GLU A 51 -1.10 -9.39 -2.00
CA GLU A 51 -1.35 -8.79 -3.32
C GLU A 51 -1.61 -7.28 -3.23
N ALA A 52 -2.15 -6.80 -2.10
CA ALA A 52 -2.46 -5.40 -1.86
C ALA A 52 -2.21 -4.98 -0.40
N VAL A 53 -1.80 -3.72 -0.22
CA VAL A 53 -1.74 -3.02 1.06
C VAL A 53 -2.84 -1.97 1.09
N ILE A 54 -3.75 -2.09 2.06
CA ILE A 54 -4.83 -1.11 2.28
C ILE A 54 -4.41 -0.16 3.40
N VAL A 55 -4.40 1.13 3.13
CA VAL A 55 -4.05 2.19 4.10
C VAL A 55 -5.24 3.11 4.38
N PRO A 56 -5.37 3.65 5.61
CA PRO A 56 -6.44 4.60 5.91
C PRO A 56 -6.38 5.87 5.05
N GLY A 57 -5.18 6.29 4.64
CA GLY A 57 -4.98 7.44 3.77
C GLY A 57 -3.52 7.77 3.51
N LEU A 58 -3.26 8.62 2.51
CA LEU A 58 -1.90 8.94 2.06
C LEU A 58 -1.12 9.84 3.03
N ALA A 59 -1.80 10.47 3.99
CA ALA A 59 -1.16 11.21 5.08
C ALA A 59 -0.22 10.32 5.94
N HIS A 60 -0.34 8.99 5.84
CA HIS A 60 0.57 8.03 6.44
C HIS A 60 1.92 7.89 5.71
N PHE A 61 2.03 8.44 4.50
CA PHE A 61 3.22 8.45 3.65
C PHE A 61 3.63 9.88 3.26
N ASP A 62 3.43 10.84 4.16
CA ASP A 62 3.70 12.27 3.88
C ASP A 62 2.91 12.84 2.69
N GLY A 63 1.79 12.21 2.32
CA GLY A 63 0.86 12.69 1.30
C GLY A 63 1.01 12.05 -0.08
N SER A 64 2.00 11.18 -0.30
CA SER A 64 2.21 10.48 -1.57
C SER A 64 2.58 9.02 -1.35
N VAL A 65 2.09 8.10 -2.19
CA VAL A 65 2.50 6.69 -2.09
C VAL A 65 4.00 6.57 -2.45
N PRO A 66 4.82 5.90 -1.62
CA PRO A 66 6.23 5.69 -1.93
C PRO A 66 6.41 4.73 -3.11
N ASP A 67 7.24 5.09 -4.09
CA ASP A 67 7.54 4.25 -5.26
C ASP A 67 8.04 2.86 -4.88
N ALA A 68 8.86 2.78 -3.83
CA ALA A 68 9.40 1.52 -3.32
C ALA A 68 8.30 0.56 -2.84
N LEU A 69 7.15 1.07 -2.40
CA LEU A 69 6.01 0.26 -1.97
C LEU A 69 5.20 -0.22 -3.18
N VAL A 70 4.88 0.68 -4.12
CA VAL A 70 4.15 0.37 -5.37
C VAL A 70 4.92 -0.61 -6.26
N ALA A 71 6.25 -0.59 -6.20
CA ALA A 71 7.09 -1.55 -6.92
C ALA A 71 6.92 -3.01 -6.45
N VAL A 72 6.36 -3.22 -5.25
CA VAL A 72 6.25 -4.55 -4.62
C VAL A 72 4.80 -5.01 -4.49
N VAL A 73 3.87 -4.09 -4.21
CA VAL A 73 2.49 -4.41 -3.87
C VAL A 73 1.56 -3.27 -4.27
N ASP A 74 0.31 -3.58 -4.64
CA ASP A 74 -0.69 -2.55 -4.90
C ASP A 74 -1.03 -1.79 -3.61
N VAL A 75 -1.25 -0.48 -3.70
CA VAL A 75 -1.61 0.35 -2.53
C VAL A 75 -3.01 0.93 -2.72
N ILE A 76 -3.90 0.70 -1.76
CA ILE A 76 -5.29 1.15 -1.81
C ILE A 76 -5.55 2.09 -0.63
N ALA A 77 -5.95 3.33 -0.90
CA ALA A 77 -6.23 4.33 0.13
C ALA A 77 -7.73 4.40 0.44
N VAL A 78 -8.11 4.31 1.72
CA VAL A 78 -9.52 4.31 2.17
C VAL A 78 -10.13 5.71 2.08
N ASP A 79 -9.38 6.76 2.44
CA ASP A 79 -9.86 8.15 2.51
C ASP A 79 -10.31 8.72 1.16
N THR A 80 -9.69 8.29 0.08
CA THR A 80 -9.99 8.71 -1.31
C THR A 80 -10.66 7.62 -2.13
N GLY A 81 -10.48 6.35 -1.75
CA GLY A 81 -10.87 5.20 -2.58
C GLY A 81 -9.96 5.00 -3.80
N GLU A 82 -8.83 5.71 -3.87
CA GLU A 82 -7.87 5.60 -4.96
C GLU A 82 -7.00 4.34 -4.81
N THR A 83 -6.81 3.64 -5.92
CA THR A 83 -5.92 2.49 -6.04
C THR A 83 -4.70 2.90 -6.84
N HIS A 84 -3.52 2.77 -6.24
CA HIS A 84 -2.23 2.92 -6.89
C HIS A 84 -1.68 1.53 -7.22
N SER A 85 -1.88 1.12 -8.46
CA SER A 85 -1.42 -0.18 -8.96
C SER A 85 0.08 -0.17 -9.22
N ARG A 86 0.71 -1.33 -8.98
CA ARG A 86 2.06 -1.59 -9.45
C ARG A 86 2.14 -1.37 -10.96
N TRP A 87 3.09 -0.56 -11.39
CA TRP A 87 3.35 -0.32 -12.80
C TRP A 87 3.68 -1.66 -13.48
N ILE A 88 2.77 -2.14 -14.35
CA ILE A 88 3.04 -3.31 -15.22
C ILE A 88 3.96 -2.92 -16.39
N ILE A 89 4.20 -1.62 -16.60
CA ILE A 89 5.10 -1.11 -17.64
C ILE A 89 6.14 -0.21 -16.95
N PRO A 90 7.44 -0.59 -16.92
CA PRO A 90 8.48 0.34 -16.50
C PRO A 90 8.49 1.54 -17.45
N PRO A 91 8.60 2.79 -16.94
CA PRO A 91 8.93 3.91 -17.81
C PRO A 91 10.34 3.64 -18.36
N ASP A 92 10.41 3.52 -19.68
CA ASP A 92 11.62 3.38 -20.49
C ASP A 92 12.24 1.97 -20.58
N GLU A 93 11.50 1.00 -21.12
CA GLU A 93 12.14 0.11 -22.10
C GLU A 93 11.94 0.77 -23.48
N PRO A 94 12.95 1.46 -24.05
CA PRO A 94 12.81 1.98 -25.41
C PRO A 94 12.49 0.77 -26.27
N ALA A 95 11.36 0.83 -26.98
CA ALA A 95 10.97 -0.17 -27.95
C ALA A 95 12.21 -0.58 -28.72
N ASP A 96 12.62 -1.84 -28.59
CA ASP A 96 13.60 -2.49 -29.43
C ASP A 96 13.04 -2.41 -30.86
N MET A 97 13.26 -1.26 -31.48
CA MET A 97 13.01 -0.98 -32.88
C MET A 97 14.13 -1.69 -33.61
N GLY A 98 13.90 -3.00 -33.81
CA GLY A 98 14.60 -3.80 -34.79
C GLY A 98 14.72 -2.99 -36.07
N THR A 99 15.94 -2.55 -36.34
CA THR A 99 16.35 -2.07 -37.66
C THR A 99 17.12 -3.23 -38.27
N GLY A 100 16.60 -3.69 -39.42
CA GLY A 100 17.14 -4.82 -40.17
C GLY A 100 18.35 -4.48 -41.03
#